data_AF-A0A7S1A0N1-F1
#
_entry.id   AF-A0A7S1A0N1-F1
#
_cell.length_a   1.000
_cell.length_b   1.000
_cell.length_c   1.000
_cell.angle_alpha   90.00
_cell.angle_beta   90.00
_cell.angle_gamma   90.00
#
_symmetry.space_group_name_H-M   'P 1'
#
loop_
_entity.id
_entity.type
_entity.pdbx_description
1 polymer ?
#
loop_
_entity_poly.entity_id
_entity_poly.type
_entity_poly.pdbx_seq_one_letter_code
_entity_poly.pdbx_strand_id
1 'polypeptide(L)'
;RDRRLPPAMIDKLSVLLAIEHIELMHIRLKEFPPHLNNLDSLRLLDLSHNRIRKVPKELVKVQEQGVSVSALTHLKIPENRVCLIDVGLFQNGSLGNLRNLDLRDNVLESLPHDFGEGCKELIFIDLSHNKLQVLPVSLLQCTGLQFLNVSHNRIAKLPDNIQALSRLRKLFVSFNELQEFPQNIGMCREMEKIRAGHNHLRELPDSFVALWSQRGGCLEELVLEQNPLVHPSVTAVELSGFNEALRQFAAWVEEKKKMSRQPIKDIIPMDEAFEPPAPSHSRSASFRRVASEEPNPVAAGDSRKDFAQSADIQEYVEQAVPAAQHYYFPQGMNPAKAQEIQSLESSLLFVKKILYVAELQEIERKRTPTFQGKKAVPKFDADTFPHRV
;
A
#
# COMPACT_ATOMS: atom_id res chain seq x y z
N ARG A 1 9.11 30.16 13.82
CA ARG A 1 9.51 29.42 15.04
C ARG A 1 8.76 29.86 16.30
N ASP A 2 7.99 30.95 16.25
CA ASP A 2 7.18 31.35 17.40
C ASP A 2 5.98 30.41 17.56
N ARG A 3 5.86 29.75 18.73
CA ARG A 3 4.89 28.66 18.97
C ARG A 3 3.44 29.14 19.12
N ARG A 4 3.21 30.45 18.99
CA ARG A 4 1.90 31.09 19.07
C ARG A 4 1.89 32.31 18.17
N LEU A 5 1.77 32.14 16.84
CA LEU A 5 1.28 33.25 16.03
C LEU A 5 -0.12 33.61 16.55
N PRO A 6 -0.37 34.87 16.97
CA PRO A 6 -1.72 35.28 17.30
C PRO A 6 -2.63 35.07 16.08
N PRO A 7 -3.86 34.55 16.24
CA PRO A 7 -4.81 34.40 15.12
C PRO A 7 -4.94 35.68 14.28
N ALA A 8 -4.97 36.84 14.94
CA ALA A 8 -5.03 38.16 14.32
C ALA A 8 -3.83 38.49 13.40
N MET A 9 -2.70 37.81 13.53
CA MET A 9 -1.54 37.99 12.66
C MET A 9 -1.65 37.13 11.39
N ILE A 10 -2.38 36.01 11.46
CA ILE A 10 -2.66 35.13 10.33
C ILE A 10 -3.61 35.85 9.36
N ASP A 11 -4.62 36.52 9.87
CA ASP A 11 -5.55 37.32 9.06
C ASP A 11 -4.83 38.46 8.30
N LYS A 12 -3.78 39.01 8.92
CA LYS A 12 -2.96 40.08 8.33
C LYS A 12 -1.98 39.60 7.27
N LEU A 13 -1.75 38.30 7.11
CA LEU A 13 -0.87 37.77 6.05
C LEU A 13 -1.37 38.19 4.66
N SER A 14 -2.69 38.31 4.50
CA SER A 14 -3.35 38.71 3.26
C SER A 14 -2.95 40.09 2.72
N VAL A 15 -2.37 40.96 3.56
CA VAL A 15 -1.93 42.31 3.19
C VAL A 15 -0.55 42.29 2.52
N LEU A 16 0.19 41.19 2.66
CA LEU A 16 1.58 41.08 2.23
C LEU A 16 1.68 40.52 0.81
N LEU A 17 1.15 41.27 -0.16
CA LEU A 17 0.94 40.84 -1.55
C LEU A 17 2.20 40.36 -2.31
N ALA A 18 3.39 40.80 -1.86
CA ALA A 18 4.67 40.42 -2.43
C ALA A 18 5.28 39.14 -1.82
N ILE A 19 4.63 38.52 -0.83
CA ILE A 19 5.15 37.31 -0.20
C ILE A 19 5.07 36.13 -1.16
N GLU A 20 6.22 35.52 -1.40
CA GLU A 20 6.30 34.30 -2.17
C GLU A 20 6.30 33.04 -1.30
N HIS A 21 6.79 33.09 -0.06
CA HIS A 21 6.94 31.91 0.79
C HIS A 21 6.34 32.15 2.19
N ILE A 22 5.45 31.24 2.61
CA ILE A 22 4.86 31.23 3.94
C ILE A 22 5.13 29.89 4.59
N GLU A 23 5.73 29.92 5.77
CA GLU A 23 5.98 28.74 6.60
C GLU A 23 5.36 28.94 7.99
N LEU A 24 4.28 28.20 8.26
CA LEU A 24 3.53 28.25 9.51
C LEU A 24 3.56 26.88 10.19
N MET A 25 4.75 26.40 10.53
CA MET A 25 4.95 25.08 11.11
C MET A 25 4.80 25.07 12.63
N HIS A 26 4.22 24.00 13.21
CA HIS A 26 4.11 23.78 14.66
C HIS A 26 3.36 24.86 15.46
N ILE A 27 2.45 25.60 14.83
CA ILE A 27 1.69 26.68 15.49
C ILE A 27 0.28 26.24 15.96
N ARG A 28 -0.03 24.94 15.84
CA ARG A 28 -1.30 24.32 16.29
C ARG A 28 -2.54 24.89 15.58
N LEU A 29 -2.38 25.33 14.33
CA LEU A 29 -3.50 25.77 13.49
C LEU A 29 -4.56 24.68 13.40
N LYS A 30 -5.81 25.00 13.74
CA LYS A 30 -6.96 24.09 13.58
C LYS A 30 -7.64 24.25 12.23
N GLU A 31 -7.57 25.46 11.70
CA GLU A 31 -8.18 25.87 10.45
C GLU A 31 -7.09 26.34 9.49
N PHE A 32 -7.40 26.25 8.21
CA PHE A 32 -6.54 26.74 7.15
C PHE A 32 -6.51 28.28 7.21
N PRO A 33 -5.36 28.95 7.01
CA PRO A 33 -5.30 30.41 7.06
C PRO A 33 -6.27 31.05 6.06
N PRO A 34 -7.12 32.00 6.50
CA PRO A 34 -8.07 32.67 5.61
C PRO A 34 -7.35 33.63 4.67
N HIS A 35 -8.01 34.00 3.57
CA HIS A 35 -7.58 35.05 2.64
C HIS A 35 -6.23 34.83 1.94
N LEU A 36 -5.69 33.61 1.92
CA LEU A 36 -4.48 33.28 1.16
C LEU A 36 -4.68 33.39 -0.36
N ASN A 37 -5.92 33.33 -0.84
CA ASN A 37 -6.27 33.59 -2.23
C ASN A 37 -5.96 35.01 -2.72
N ASN A 38 -5.68 35.97 -1.83
CA ASN A 38 -5.25 37.32 -2.20
C ASN A 38 -3.75 37.42 -2.49
N LEU A 39 -2.97 36.38 -2.18
CA LEU A 39 -1.52 36.39 -2.32
C LEU A 39 -1.12 35.86 -3.69
N ASP A 40 -1.24 36.71 -4.71
CA ASP A 40 -0.96 36.36 -6.11
C ASP A 40 0.51 35.94 -6.34
N SER A 41 1.44 36.34 -5.46
CA SER A 41 2.86 35.97 -5.53
C SER A 41 3.23 34.68 -4.80
N LEU A 42 2.30 34.07 -4.04
CA LEU A 42 2.61 32.94 -3.16
C LEU A 42 2.99 31.68 -3.96
N ARG A 43 4.23 31.24 -3.83
CA ARG A 43 4.81 30.06 -4.48
C ARG A 43 4.92 28.87 -3.56
N LEU A 44 5.18 29.08 -2.26
CA LEU A 44 5.37 28.02 -1.28
C LEU A 44 4.52 28.29 -0.05
N LEU A 45 3.70 27.31 0.30
CA LEU A 45 2.92 27.30 1.52
C LEU A 45 3.24 26.03 2.32
N ASP A 46 3.86 26.21 3.47
CA ASP A 46 4.16 25.14 4.41
C ASP A 46 3.33 25.29 5.69
N LEU A 47 2.45 24.33 5.93
CA LEU A 47 1.56 24.21 7.07
C LEU A 47 1.85 22.95 7.89
N SER A 48 3.08 22.44 7.83
CA SER A 48 3.49 21.19 8.49
C SER A 48 3.25 21.18 10.00
N HIS A 49 2.94 20.01 10.55
CA HIS A 49 2.79 19.80 12.00
C HIS A 49 1.75 20.73 12.65
N ASN A 50 0.59 20.86 12.04
CA ASN A 50 -0.54 21.59 12.61
C ASN A 50 -1.68 20.63 12.98
N ARG A 51 -2.90 21.14 13.08
CA ARG A 51 -4.11 20.38 13.42
C ARG A 51 -5.22 20.67 12.41
N ILE A 52 -4.84 21.05 11.18
CA ILE A 52 -5.75 21.40 10.10
C ILE A 52 -6.52 20.15 9.72
N ARG A 53 -7.85 20.30 9.60
CA ARG A 53 -8.76 19.19 9.25
C ARG A 53 -9.21 19.21 7.79
N LYS A 54 -9.11 20.36 7.14
CA LYS A 54 -9.71 20.59 5.83
C LYS A 54 -8.83 21.51 5.00
N VAL A 55 -8.65 21.16 3.72
CA VAL A 55 -8.09 22.07 2.72
C VAL A 55 -9.25 22.75 1.97
N PRO A 56 -9.46 24.06 2.18
CA PRO A 56 -10.58 24.79 1.62
C PRO A 56 -10.37 25.13 0.14
N LYS A 57 -11.45 25.18 -0.65
CA LYS A 57 -11.40 25.68 -2.04
C LYS A 57 -11.02 27.16 -2.11
N GLU A 58 -11.25 27.90 -1.03
CA GLU A 58 -10.90 29.30 -0.84
C GLU A 58 -9.38 29.55 -0.84
N LEU A 59 -8.54 28.51 -0.90
CA LEU A 59 -7.11 28.65 -1.18
C LEU A 59 -6.87 29.27 -2.57
N VAL A 60 -7.75 29.00 -3.54
CA VAL A 60 -7.65 29.57 -4.88
C VAL A 60 -8.76 30.58 -5.10
N LYS A 61 -8.41 31.72 -5.67
CA LYS A 61 -9.37 32.75 -6.09
C LYS A 61 -10.22 32.17 -7.22
N VAL A 62 -11.55 32.22 -7.13
CA VAL A 62 -12.43 31.86 -8.25
C VAL A 62 -12.81 33.14 -8.96
N GLN A 63 -12.43 33.30 -10.22
CA GLN A 63 -12.87 34.44 -11.04
C GLN A 63 -14.09 34.02 -11.86
N GLU A 64 -15.17 34.81 -11.81
CA GLU A 64 -16.44 34.49 -12.48
C GLU A 64 -16.35 34.43 -14.02
N GLN A 65 -15.26 34.93 -14.62
CA GLN A 65 -15.11 35.04 -16.09
C GLN A 65 -13.70 34.68 -16.61
N GLY A 66 -12.88 33.97 -15.82
CA GLY A 66 -11.51 33.63 -16.24
C GLY A 66 -10.90 32.48 -15.46
N VAL A 67 -9.88 31.85 -16.05
CA VAL A 67 -9.08 30.82 -15.37
C VAL A 67 -8.20 31.52 -14.34
N SER A 68 -8.53 31.36 -13.06
CA SER A 68 -7.67 31.83 -11.98
C SER A 68 -6.67 30.75 -11.63
N VAL A 69 -5.41 30.97 -12.00
CA VAL A 69 -4.30 30.06 -11.69
C VAL A 69 -3.53 30.62 -10.51
N SER A 70 -3.45 29.84 -9.43
CA SER A 70 -2.56 30.16 -8.32
C SER A 70 -1.09 30.14 -8.77
N ALA A 71 -0.27 31.06 -8.25
CA ALA A 71 1.18 31.01 -8.42
C ALA A 71 1.84 29.89 -7.59
N LEU A 72 1.04 29.16 -6.79
CA LEU A 72 1.53 28.15 -5.86
C LEU A 72 2.20 27.00 -6.62
N THR A 73 3.46 26.76 -6.28
CA THR A 73 4.28 25.68 -6.84
C THR A 73 4.51 24.57 -5.83
N HIS A 74 4.47 24.88 -4.53
CA HIS A 74 4.73 23.96 -3.43
C HIS A 74 3.65 24.10 -2.36
N LEU A 75 2.91 23.03 -2.11
CA LEU A 75 1.95 22.94 -1.02
C LEU A 75 2.36 21.79 -0.09
N LYS A 76 2.77 22.14 1.13
CA LYS A 76 3.18 21.18 2.16
C LYS A 76 2.24 21.28 3.35
N ILE A 77 1.51 20.21 3.63
CA ILE A 77 0.65 20.08 4.80
C ILE A 77 0.88 18.70 5.47
N PRO A 78 2.13 18.22 5.63
CA PRO A 78 2.37 16.94 6.30
C PRO A 78 2.03 17.02 7.79
N GLU A 79 1.80 15.87 8.40
CA GLU A 79 1.59 15.71 9.85
C GLU A 79 0.48 16.62 10.39
N ASN A 80 -0.68 16.56 9.74
CA ASN A 80 -1.88 17.29 10.12
C ASN A 80 -3.01 16.31 10.45
N ARG A 81 -4.26 16.76 10.37
CA ARG A 81 -5.45 15.91 10.56
C ARG A 81 -6.41 16.08 9.39
N VAL A 82 -5.87 16.35 8.20
CA VAL A 82 -6.67 16.62 7.02
C VAL A 82 -7.47 15.37 6.68
N CYS A 83 -8.80 15.49 6.74
CA CYS A 83 -9.74 14.45 6.39
C CYS A 83 -10.53 14.78 5.13
N LEU A 84 -10.52 16.04 4.69
CA LEU A 84 -11.29 16.53 3.55
C LEU A 84 -10.49 17.56 2.76
N ILE A 85 -10.49 17.41 1.44
CA ILE A 85 -10.12 18.45 0.49
C ILE A 85 -11.39 18.86 -0.23
N ASP A 86 -11.70 20.16 -0.25
CA ASP A 86 -12.93 20.62 -0.89
C ASP A 86 -12.96 20.30 -2.39
N VAL A 87 -14.11 19.79 -2.82
CA VAL A 87 -14.43 19.66 -4.24
C VAL A 87 -14.42 21.05 -4.88
N GLY A 88 -13.79 21.16 -6.04
CA GLY A 88 -13.61 22.44 -6.71
C GLY A 88 -12.30 23.15 -6.38
N LEU A 89 -11.52 22.67 -5.41
CA LEU A 89 -10.16 23.19 -5.22
C LEU A 89 -9.31 23.05 -6.48
N PHE A 90 -9.54 22.00 -7.28
CA PHE A 90 -8.78 21.65 -8.49
C PHE A 90 -9.51 21.98 -9.79
N GLN A 91 -10.69 22.61 -9.73
CA GLN A 91 -11.46 22.94 -10.93
C GLN A 91 -10.71 23.89 -11.85
N ASN A 92 -10.88 23.69 -13.16
CA ASN A 92 -10.40 24.60 -14.21
C ASN A 92 -8.89 24.90 -14.18
N GLY A 93 -8.04 24.01 -13.66
CA GLY A 93 -6.59 24.28 -13.63
C GLY A 93 -6.19 25.31 -12.56
N SER A 94 -7.01 25.48 -11.53
CA SER A 94 -6.81 26.42 -10.41
C SER A 94 -5.41 26.34 -9.76
N LEU A 95 -4.84 25.15 -9.69
CA LEU A 95 -3.51 24.86 -9.14
C LEU A 95 -2.53 24.42 -10.24
N GLY A 96 -2.69 24.98 -11.46
CA GLY A 96 -1.97 24.55 -12.65
C GLY A 96 -0.44 24.66 -12.55
N ASN A 97 0.09 25.52 -11.67
CA ASN A 97 1.52 25.68 -11.43
C ASN A 97 2.07 24.77 -10.31
N LEU A 98 1.22 23.99 -9.64
CA LEU A 98 1.62 23.18 -8.51
C LEU A 98 2.53 22.04 -8.98
N ARG A 99 3.76 22.03 -8.49
CA ARG A 99 4.80 21.03 -8.82
C ARG A 99 5.03 20.02 -7.71
N ASN A 100 4.82 20.43 -6.47
CA ASN A 100 5.10 19.62 -5.31
C ASN A 100 3.92 19.68 -4.32
N LEU A 101 3.34 18.51 -4.04
CA LEU A 101 2.26 18.33 -3.08
C LEU A 101 2.68 17.30 -2.03
N ASP A 102 2.75 17.73 -0.77
CA ASP A 102 3.00 16.87 0.38
C ASP A 102 1.81 16.94 1.35
N LEU A 103 1.07 15.84 1.43
CA LEU A 103 -0.05 15.63 2.34
C LEU A 103 0.15 14.37 3.19
N ARG A 104 1.41 13.90 3.36
CA ARG A 104 1.68 12.70 4.16
C ARG A 104 1.27 12.87 5.62
N ASP A 105 1.10 11.77 6.34
CA ASP A 105 0.74 11.77 7.76
C ASP A 105 -0.53 12.60 8.05
N ASN A 106 -1.60 12.25 7.34
CA ASN A 106 -2.93 12.84 7.50
C ASN A 106 -3.97 11.72 7.65
N VAL A 107 -5.26 12.05 7.51
CA VAL A 107 -6.36 11.08 7.63
C VAL A 107 -7.29 11.15 6.42
N LEU A 108 -6.72 11.42 5.24
CA LEU A 108 -7.47 11.49 3.98
C LEU A 108 -7.99 10.10 3.61
N GLU A 109 -9.30 10.01 3.37
CA GLU A 109 -9.94 8.77 2.91
C GLU A 109 -10.10 8.72 1.38
N SER A 110 -10.17 9.90 0.75
CA SER A 110 -10.24 10.04 -0.70
C SER A 110 -9.62 11.37 -1.15
N LEU A 111 -9.29 11.43 -2.44
CA LEU A 111 -9.00 12.68 -3.14
C LEU A 111 -10.22 13.08 -4.00
N PRO A 112 -10.43 14.39 -4.25
CA PRO A 112 -11.47 14.85 -5.17
C PRO A 112 -11.33 14.26 -6.57
N HIS A 113 -12.45 14.05 -7.27
CA HIS A 113 -12.46 13.46 -8.60
C HIS A 113 -11.78 14.35 -9.66
N ASP A 114 -11.76 15.66 -9.44
CA ASP A 114 -11.15 16.71 -10.26
C ASP A 114 -9.66 16.93 -9.95
N PHE A 115 -9.06 16.16 -9.05
CA PHE A 115 -7.67 16.36 -8.56
C PHE A 115 -6.65 16.62 -9.67
N GLY A 116 -6.59 15.75 -10.68
CA GLY A 116 -5.58 15.89 -11.74
C GLY A 116 -5.90 16.92 -12.81
N GLU A 117 -7.16 17.38 -12.92
CA GLU A 117 -7.52 18.47 -13.85
C GLU A 117 -6.87 19.79 -13.44
N GLY A 118 -6.75 19.98 -12.12
CA GLY A 118 -6.22 21.19 -11.49
C GLY A 118 -4.69 21.27 -11.46
N CYS A 119 -3.98 20.15 -11.57
CA CYS A 119 -2.57 20.06 -11.18
C CYS A 119 -1.69 19.37 -12.25
N LYS A 120 -1.76 19.85 -13.50
CA LYS A 120 -1.09 19.22 -14.65
C LYS A 120 0.45 19.25 -14.58
N GLU A 121 1.01 20.23 -13.88
CA GLU A 121 2.46 20.41 -13.71
C GLU A 121 3.03 19.68 -12.48
N LEU A 122 2.26 18.81 -11.81
CA LEU A 122 2.76 18.06 -10.66
C LEU A 122 3.93 17.14 -11.04
N ILE A 123 5.00 17.23 -10.26
CA ILE A 123 6.23 16.44 -10.39
C ILE A 123 6.38 15.50 -9.20
N PHE A 124 6.00 15.96 -8.01
CA PHE A 124 6.14 15.21 -6.75
C PHE A 124 4.83 15.20 -5.98
N ILE A 125 4.39 14.01 -5.59
CA ILE A 125 3.23 13.79 -4.73
C ILE A 125 3.63 12.82 -3.62
N ASP A 126 3.47 13.25 -2.37
CA ASP A 126 3.50 12.36 -1.20
C ASP A 126 2.16 12.41 -0.46
N LEU A 127 1.48 11.27 -0.46
CA LEU A 127 0.21 10.99 0.20
C LEU A 127 0.36 9.81 1.18
N SER A 128 1.59 9.47 1.56
CA SER A 128 1.83 8.33 2.44
C SER A 128 1.23 8.55 3.83
N HIS A 129 1.00 7.46 4.56
CA HIS A 129 0.40 7.51 5.92
C HIS A 129 -0.94 8.26 5.94
N ASN A 130 -1.86 7.83 5.08
CA ASN A 130 -3.24 8.30 5.02
C ASN A 130 -4.20 7.09 5.11
N LYS A 131 -5.47 7.27 4.72
CA LYS A 131 -6.49 6.21 4.69
C LYS A 131 -7.11 6.06 3.30
N LEU A 132 -6.37 6.42 2.25
CA LEU A 132 -6.85 6.41 0.88
C LEU A 132 -7.21 4.98 0.47
N GLN A 133 -8.42 4.79 -0.05
CA GLN A 133 -8.87 3.48 -0.56
C GLN A 133 -8.73 3.38 -2.09
N VAL A 134 -8.83 4.52 -2.78
CA VAL A 134 -8.79 4.62 -4.23
C VAL A 134 -8.06 5.90 -4.63
N LEU A 135 -7.29 5.85 -5.71
CA LEU A 135 -6.75 7.03 -6.38
C LEU A 135 -7.71 7.47 -7.49
N PRO A 136 -8.03 8.77 -7.61
CA PRO A 136 -8.93 9.25 -8.64
C PRO A 136 -8.30 9.02 -10.02
N VAL A 137 -9.12 8.61 -11.01
CA VAL A 137 -8.66 8.41 -12.39
C VAL A 137 -8.04 9.67 -12.98
N SER A 138 -8.49 10.86 -12.53
CA SER A 138 -7.91 12.14 -12.95
C SER A 138 -6.43 12.28 -12.60
N LEU A 139 -5.89 11.57 -11.60
CA LEU A 139 -4.45 11.56 -11.30
C LEU A 139 -3.59 11.26 -12.53
N LEU A 140 -4.11 10.46 -13.47
CA LEU A 140 -3.46 10.12 -14.73
C LEU A 140 -3.26 11.32 -15.68
N GLN A 141 -3.90 12.45 -15.42
CA GLN A 141 -3.71 13.70 -16.16
C GLN A 141 -2.42 14.45 -15.75
N CYS A 142 -1.81 14.08 -14.61
CA CYS A 142 -0.53 14.62 -14.16
C CYS A 142 0.64 13.96 -14.92
N THR A 143 0.72 14.15 -16.24
CA THR A 143 1.70 13.47 -17.12
C THR A 143 3.16 13.84 -16.83
N GLY A 144 3.38 14.95 -16.11
CA GLY A 144 4.69 15.39 -15.63
C GLY A 144 5.19 14.69 -14.35
N LEU A 145 4.37 13.84 -13.73
CA LEU A 145 4.63 13.26 -12.42
C LEU A 145 5.85 12.32 -12.45
N GLN A 146 6.81 12.57 -11.57
CA GLN A 146 8.04 11.77 -11.45
C GLN A 146 8.11 10.96 -10.16
N PHE A 147 7.45 11.43 -9.10
CA PHE A 147 7.43 10.77 -7.80
C PHE A 147 6.01 10.67 -7.27
N LEU A 148 5.57 9.44 -7.00
CA LEU A 148 4.31 9.14 -6.36
C LEU A 148 4.54 8.23 -5.15
N ASN A 149 4.28 8.75 -3.95
CA ASN A 149 4.26 7.97 -2.73
C ASN A 149 2.84 7.93 -2.16
N VAL A 150 2.28 6.74 -2.09
CA VAL A 150 0.98 6.43 -1.48
C VAL A 150 1.12 5.26 -0.49
N SER A 151 2.32 5.05 0.05
CA SER A 151 2.58 3.99 1.01
C SER A 151 1.80 4.18 2.31
N HIS A 152 1.50 3.12 3.05
CA HIS A 152 0.69 3.18 4.28
C HIS A 152 -0.69 3.82 4.01
N ASN A 153 -1.43 3.24 3.08
CA ASN A 153 -2.82 3.55 2.78
C ASN A 153 -3.64 2.24 2.73
N ARG A 154 -4.83 2.25 2.13
CA ARG A 154 -5.73 1.10 1.98
C ARG A 154 -6.08 0.88 0.50
N ILE A 155 -5.14 1.17 -0.39
CA ILE A 155 -5.40 1.16 -1.84
C ILE A 155 -5.44 -0.30 -2.31
N ALA A 156 -6.60 -0.71 -2.83
CA ALA A 156 -6.80 -2.06 -3.35
C ALA A 156 -6.36 -2.22 -4.82
N LYS A 157 -6.41 -1.13 -5.59
CA LYS A 157 -6.07 -1.14 -7.02
C LYS A 157 -5.49 0.21 -7.47
N LEU A 158 -4.46 0.17 -8.33
CA LEU A 158 -3.97 1.34 -9.05
C LEU A 158 -4.80 1.58 -10.34
N PRO A 159 -4.91 2.82 -10.85
CA PRO A 159 -5.64 3.08 -12.08
C PRO A 159 -5.10 2.27 -13.28
N ASP A 160 -6.01 1.69 -14.08
CA ASP A 160 -5.66 0.78 -15.20
C ASP A 160 -4.78 1.42 -16.29
N ASN A 161 -4.80 2.75 -16.40
CA ASN A 161 -4.05 3.51 -17.41
C ASN A 161 -2.82 4.22 -16.82
N ILE A 162 -2.12 3.58 -15.86
CA ILE A 162 -0.92 4.14 -15.21
C ILE A 162 0.17 4.58 -16.20
N GLN A 163 0.20 3.99 -17.40
CA GLN A 163 1.10 4.37 -18.50
C GLN A 163 1.01 5.85 -18.92
N ALA A 164 -0.11 6.53 -18.60
CA ALA A 164 -0.25 7.97 -18.82
C ALA A 164 0.77 8.79 -18.02
N LEU A 165 1.24 8.26 -16.89
CA LEU A 165 2.33 8.80 -16.08
C LEU A 165 3.68 8.37 -16.67
N SER A 166 3.94 8.75 -17.92
CA SER A 166 5.10 8.29 -18.69
C SER A 166 6.45 8.73 -18.12
N ARG A 167 6.46 9.82 -17.35
CA ARG A 167 7.64 10.36 -16.64
C ARG A 167 7.81 9.84 -15.22
N LEU A 168 6.99 8.88 -14.79
CA LEU A 168 7.04 8.37 -13.42
C LEU A 168 8.31 7.57 -13.19
N ARG A 169 9.16 8.06 -12.29
CA ARG A 169 10.46 7.46 -11.93
C ARG A 169 10.39 6.66 -10.64
N LYS A 170 9.57 7.08 -9.69
CA LYS A 170 9.50 6.48 -8.36
C LYS A 170 8.04 6.25 -7.97
N LEU A 171 7.69 4.99 -7.75
CA LEU A 171 6.36 4.56 -7.32
C LEU A 171 6.46 3.80 -6.00
N PHE A 172 6.00 4.42 -4.92
CA PHE A 172 5.97 3.81 -3.60
C PHE A 172 4.52 3.56 -3.18
N VAL A 173 4.17 2.29 -3.06
CA VAL A 173 2.83 1.77 -2.76
C VAL A 173 2.88 0.71 -1.66
N SER A 174 3.95 0.70 -0.84
CA SER A 174 4.12 -0.31 0.20
C SER A 174 3.07 -0.15 1.31
N PHE A 175 2.73 -1.22 2.03
CA PHE A 175 1.68 -1.20 3.06
C PHE A 175 0.35 -0.69 2.51
N ASN A 176 -0.18 -1.41 1.52
CA ASN A 176 -1.50 -1.20 0.91
C ASN A 176 -2.20 -2.56 0.76
N GLU A 177 -3.32 -2.60 0.04
CA GLU A 177 -4.13 -3.79 -0.17
C GLU A 177 -4.09 -4.24 -1.65
N LEU A 178 -3.00 -3.90 -2.38
CA LEU A 178 -2.90 -4.14 -3.82
C LEU A 178 -2.89 -5.63 -4.14
N GLN A 179 -3.78 -6.06 -5.04
CA GLN A 179 -3.86 -7.45 -5.50
C GLN A 179 -3.10 -7.70 -6.80
N GLU A 180 -3.00 -6.67 -7.64
CA GLU A 180 -2.32 -6.71 -8.94
C GLU A 180 -1.75 -5.34 -9.30
N PHE A 181 -0.74 -5.34 -10.16
CA PHE A 181 -0.33 -4.14 -10.89
C PHE A 181 -1.11 -4.00 -12.20
N PRO A 182 -1.31 -2.77 -12.71
CA PRO A 182 -1.87 -2.55 -14.03
C PRO A 182 -1.04 -3.25 -15.12
N GLN A 183 -1.72 -3.88 -16.08
CA GLN A 183 -1.06 -4.65 -17.15
C GLN A 183 -0.12 -3.82 -18.03
N ASN A 184 -0.23 -2.49 -18.00
CA ASN A 184 0.58 -1.54 -18.77
C ASN A 184 1.65 -0.81 -17.92
N ILE A 185 1.91 -1.22 -16.68
CA ILE A 185 2.96 -0.61 -15.84
C ILE A 185 4.33 -0.65 -16.53
N GLY A 186 4.59 -1.65 -17.38
CA GLY A 186 5.78 -1.77 -18.22
C GLY A 186 6.04 -0.62 -19.20
N MET A 187 5.03 0.21 -19.47
CA MET A 187 5.14 1.34 -20.40
C MET A 187 5.69 2.61 -19.73
N CYS A 188 5.79 2.65 -18.39
CA CYS A 188 6.47 3.71 -17.65
C CYS A 188 7.99 3.53 -17.74
N ARG A 189 8.57 3.82 -18.90
CA ARG A 189 9.98 3.49 -19.21
C ARG A 189 11.02 4.22 -18.36
N GLU A 190 10.66 5.38 -17.80
CA GLU A 190 11.52 6.14 -16.89
C GLU A 190 11.50 5.62 -15.44
N MET A 191 10.76 4.53 -15.16
CA MET A 191 10.65 3.96 -13.81
C MET A 191 12.00 3.45 -13.31
N GLU A 192 12.47 4.00 -12.19
CA GLU A 192 13.73 3.65 -11.51
C GLU A 192 13.49 2.84 -10.25
N LYS A 193 12.42 3.15 -9.50
CA LYS A 193 12.17 2.55 -8.19
C LYS A 193 10.71 2.20 -7.99
N ILE A 194 10.46 0.93 -7.67
CA ILE A 194 9.15 0.45 -7.26
C ILE A 194 9.28 -0.16 -5.87
N ARG A 195 8.51 0.36 -4.91
CA ARG A 195 8.36 -0.25 -3.58
C ARG A 195 6.92 -0.63 -3.36
N ALA A 196 6.63 -1.92 -3.36
CA ALA A 196 5.30 -2.47 -3.16
C ALA A 196 5.30 -3.61 -2.12
N GLY A 197 6.18 -3.52 -1.13
CA GLY A 197 6.19 -4.46 -0.02
C GLY A 197 4.91 -4.41 0.80
N HIS A 198 4.58 -5.47 1.53
CA HIS A 198 3.38 -5.57 2.36
C HIS A 198 2.09 -5.25 1.58
N ASN A 199 1.80 -6.08 0.56
CA ASN A 199 0.59 -6.02 -0.25
C ASN A 199 0.04 -7.46 -0.47
N HIS A 200 -0.92 -7.62 -1.38
CA HIS A 200 -1.54 -8.90 -1.73
C HIS A 200 -1.24 -9.32 -3.18
N LEU A 201 -0.10 -8.87 -3.72
CA LEU A 201 0.31 -9.15 -5.10
C LEU A 201 0.59 -10.64 -5.30
N ARG A 202 -0.08 -11.26 -6.27
CA ARG A 202 0.12 -12.67 -6.61
C ARG A 202 1.03 -12.89 -7.82
N GLU A 203 0.98 -11.99 -8.77
CA GLU A 203 1.79 -12.03 -9.99
C GLU A 203 2.18 -10.62 -10.43
N LEU A 204 3.31 -10.53 -11.13
CA LEU A 204 3.66 -9.31 -11.87
C LEU A 204 3.11 -9.42 -13.30
N PRO A 205 2.66 -8.32 -13.92
CA PRO A 205 2.15 -8.34 -15.29
C PRO A 205 3.27 -8.61 -16.29
N ASP A 206 2.95 -9.22 -17.44
CA ASP A 206 3.92 -9.54 -18.50
C ASP A 206 4.71 -8.31 -18.97
N SER A 207 4.08 -7.12 -18.96
CA SER A 207 4.73 -5.88 -19.35
C SER A 207 5.84 -5.46 -18.40
N PHE A 208 5.86 -5.96 -17.15
CA PHE A 208 6.86 -5.62 -16.15
C PHE A 208 8.29 -5.93 -16.63
N VAL A 209 8.46 -6.93 -17.50
CA VAL A 209 9.73 -7.27 -18.13
C VAL A 209 10.33 -6.10 -18.91
N ALA A 210 9.52 -5.16 -19.42
CA ALA A 210 9.98 -3.97 -20.13
C ALA A 210 10.63 -2.91 -19.22
N LEU A 211 10.35 -2.93 -17.91
CA LEU A 211 11.02 -2.05 -16.94
C LEU A 211 12.44 -2.50 -16.61
N TRP A 212 12.74 -3.77 -16.87
CA TRP A 212 14.05 -4.33 -16.59
C TRP A 212 15.14 -3.67 -17.42
N SER A 213 16.24 -3.27 -16.76
CA SER A 213 17.37 -2.56 -17.39
C SER A 213 17.97 -3.29 -18.59
N GLN A 214 18.04 -4.62 -18.54
CA GLN A 214 18.55 -5.45 -19.65
C GLN A 214 17.61 -5.49 -20.87
N ARG A 215 16.37 -5.00 -20.75
CA ARG A 215 15.40 -4.87 -21.85
C ARG A 215 15.15 -3.41 -22.26
N GLY A 216 16.02 -2.49 -21.84
CA GLY A 216 15.94 -1.07 -22.17
C GLY A 216 15.06 -0.24 -21.22
N GLY A 217 14.69 -0.79 -20.06
CA GLY A 217 14.07 -0.02 -18.98
C GLY A 217 15.10 0.62 -18.04
N CYS A 218 14.61 1.31 -17.01
CA CYS A 218 15.45 2.02 -16.03
C CYS A 218 15.32 1.47 -14.59
N LEU A 219 14.64 0.35 -14.38
CA LEU A 219 14.34 -0.13 -13.03
C LEU A 219 15.60 -0.63 -12.31
N GLU A 220 15.95 0.05 -11.23
CA GLU A 220 17.12 -0.21 -10.40
C GLU A 220 16.75 -0.84 -9.05
N GLU A 221 15.58 -0.48 -8.52
CA GLU A 221 15.13 -0.91 -7.18
C GLU A 221 13.71 -1.48 -7.27
N LEU A 222 13.56 -2.74 -6.85
CA LEU A 222 12.26 -3.40 -6.72
C LEU A 222 12.15 -4.05 -5.34
N VAL A 223 11.24 -3.54 -4.52
CA VAL A 223 10.92 -4.11 -3.21
C VAL A 223 9.52 -4.72 -3.27
N LEU A 224 9.44 -6.05 -3.08
CA LEU A 224 8.20 -6.84 -3.14
C LEU A 224 7.99 -7.72 -1.90
N GLU A 225 8.76 -7.49 -0.84
CA GLU A 225 8.68 -8.27 0.41
C GLU A 225 7.23 -8.37 0.92
N GLN A 226 6.90 -9.47 1.61
CA GLN A 226 5.57 -9.64 2.22
C GLN A 226 4.42 -9.51 1.20
N ASN A 227 4.59 -10.15 0.04
CA ASN A 227 3.53 -10.40 -0.94
C ASN A 227 3.41 -11.92 -1.23
N PRO A 228 2.21 -12.45 -1.48
CA PRO A 228 1.99 -13.85 -1.84
C PRO A 228 2.34 -14.12 -3.33
N LEU A 229 3.50 -13.64 -3.79
CA LEU A 229 3.88 -13.62 -5.19
C LEU A 229 4.38 -15.00 -5.64
N VAL A 230 3.72 -15.57 -6.65
CA VAL A 230 4.04 -16.89 -7.20
C VAL A 230 5.06 -16.76 -8.33
N HIS A 231 4.86 -15.77 -9.22
CA HIS A 231 5.72 -15.56 -10.39
C HIS A 231 5.98 -14.07 -10.68
N PRO A 232 7.26 -13.64 -10.72
CA PRO A 232 8.42 -14.33 -10.14
C PRO A 232 8.28 -14.45 -8.62
N SER A 233 8.69 -15.56 -8.02
CA SER A 233 8.62 -15.67 -6.55
C SER A 233 9.45 -14.57 -5.88
N VAL A 234 8.94 -13.97 -4.80
CA VAL A 234 9.67 -12.96 -4.02
C VAL A 234 11.02 -13.51 -3.55
N THR A 235 11.03 -14.78 -3.12
CA THR A 235 12.23 -15.50 -2.71
C THR A 235 13.31 -15.53 -3.78
N ALA A 236 12.95 -15.69 -5.06
CA ALA A 236 13.92 -15.63 -6.15
C ALA A 236 14.52 -14.23 -6.31
N VAL A 237 13.71 -13.17 -6.14
CA VAL A 237 14.18 -11.78 -6.19
C VAL A 237 15.16 -11.49 -5.04
N GLU A 238 14.86 -12.00 -3.84
CA GLU A 238 15.67 -11.79 -2.63
C GLU A 238 16.95 -12.63 -2.59
N LEU A 239 16.89 -13.92 -2.99
CA LEU A 239 18.03 -14.85 -2.87
C LEU A 239 18.93 -14.88 -4.10
N SER A 240 18.35 -14.96 -5.30
CA SER A 240 19.10 -15.09 -6.57
C SER A 240 19.49 -13.73 -7.15
N GLY A 241 18.99 -12.65 -6.55
CA GLY A 241 19.19 -11.29 -7.00
C GLY A 241 18.20 -10.86 -8.09
N PHE A 242 17.95 -9.55 -8.11
CA PHE A 242 16.95 -8.90 -8.95
C PHE A 242 17.04 -9.26 -10.45
N ASN A 243 18.24 -9.27 -11.02
CA ASN A 243 18.44 -9.53 -12.45
C ASN A 243 18.17 -10.98 -12.86
N GLU A 244 18.54 -11.95 -12.04
CA GLU A 244 18.34 -13.36 -12.37
C GLU A 244 16.87 -13.75 -12.21
N ALA A 245 16.19 -13.24 -11.18
CA ALA A 245 14.75 -13.43 -11.01
C ALA A 245 13.96 -12.88 -12.20
N LEU A 246 14.31 -11.68 -12.70
CA LEU A 246 13.66 -11.11 -13.88
C LEU A 246 13.99 -11.84 -15.17
N ARG A 247 15.18 -12.45 -15.29
CA ARG A 247 15.52 -13.31 -16.43
C ARG A 247 14.63 -14.55 -16.48
N GLN A 248 14.48 -15.23 -15.35
CA GLN A 248 13.61 -16.40 -15.23
C GLN A 248 12.15 -16.04 -15.49
N PHE A 249 11.70 -14.91 -14.94
CA PHE A 249 10.37 -14.38 -15.23
C PHE A 249 10.17 -14.09 -16.72
N ALA A 250 11.14 -13.46 -17.37
CA ALA A 250 11.07 -13.17 -18.80
C ALA A 250 11.00 -14.45 -19.65
N ALA A 251 11.75 -15.49 -19.29
CA ALA A 251 11.66 -16.79 -19.96
C ALA A 251 10.28 -17.43 -19.77
N TRP A 252 9.75 -17.40 -18.54
CA TRP A 252 8.41 -17.87 -18.22
C TRP A 252 7.32 -17.12 -19.01
N VAL A 253 7.41 -15.79 -19.14
CA VAL A 253 6.47 -14.99 -19.95
C VAL A 253 6.50 -15.42 -21.43
N GLU A 254 7.69 -15.64 -22.00
CA GLU A 254 7.80 -16.10 -23.39
C GLU A 254 7.27 -17.53 -23.59
N GLU A 255 7.49 -18.43 -22.63
CA GLU A 255 6.94 -19.78 -22.65
C GLU A 255 5.40 -19.78 -22.53
N LYS A 256 4.85 -19.00 -21.59
CA LYS A 256 3.41 -18.78 -21.43
C LYS A 256 2.76 -18.29 -22.72
N LYS A 257 3.40 -17.34 -23.42
CA LYS A 257 2.95 -16.86 -24.74
C LYS A 257 3.01 -17.94 -25.81
N LYS A 258 4.01 -18.81 -25.81
CA LYS A 258 4.10 -19.95 -26.75
C LYS A 258 3.01 -20.98 -26.50
N MET A 259 2.75 -21.34 -25.24
CA MET A 259 1.67 -22.25 -24.85
C MET A 259 0.29 -21.69 -25.22
N SER A 260 0.07 -20.39 -25.00
CA SER A 260 -1.17 -19.72 -25.42
C SER A 260 -1.34 -19.62 -26.95
N ARG A 261 -0.25 -19.76 -27.72
CA ARG A 261 -0.24 -19.66 -29.19
C ARG A 261 -0.27 -21.03 -29.88
N GLN A 262 -0.19 -22.14 -29.15
CA GLN A 262 -0.39 -23.45 -29.77
C GLN A 262 -1.85 -23.54 -30.22
N PRO A 263 -2.13 -23.71 -31.53
CA PRO A 263 -3.48 -24.00 -31.97
C PRO A 263 -3.90 -25.33 -31.34
N ILE A 264 -5.15 -25.42 -30.91
CA ILE A 264 -5.81 -26.70 -30.66
C ILE A 264 -5.72 -27.48 -31.97
N LYS A 265 -4.70 -28.32 -32.11
CA LYS A 265 -4.57 -29.30 -33.19
C LYS A 265 -4.92 -30.66 -32.62
N ASP A 266 -6.04 -31.15 -33.14
CA ASP A 266 -6.42 -32.55 -33.32
C ASP A 266 -6.89 -33.35 -32.10
N ILE A 267 -8.22 -33.38 -31.91
CA ILE A 267 -9.04 -34.60 -31.75
C ILE A 267 -10.41 -34.19 -32.34
N ILE A 268 -10.98 -34.68 -33.46
CA ILE A 268 -11.24 -36.01 -34.04
C ILE A 268 -11.52 -35.81 -35.57
N PRO A 269 -11.24 -36.77 -36.49
CA PRO A 269 -11.65 -36.68 -37.90
C PRO A 269 -13.16 -36.89 -38.11
N MET A 270 -13.73 -36.23 -39.11
CA MET A 270 -15.07 -36.48 -39.64
C MET A 270 -15.32 -37.97 -39.96
N ASP A 271 -16.40 -38.53 -39.42
CA ASP A 271 -17.49 -39.15 -40.19
C ASP A 271 -18.41 -39.90 -39.22
N GLU A 272 -19.63 -39.41 -39.02
CA GLU A 272 -20.83 -40.25 -38.92
C GLU A 272 -22.08 -39.36 -38.97
N ALA A 273 -22.97 -39.70 -39.90
CA ALA A 273 -24.14 -38.95 -40.29
C ALA A 273 -25.12 -38.74 -39.13
N PHE A 274 -25.49 -37.48 -38.89
CA PHE A 274 -26.67 -37.15 -38.09
C PHE A 274 -27.82 -36.77 -39.04
N GLU A 275 -28.67 -37.75 -39.33
CA GLU A 275 -30.07 -37.48 -39.71
C GLU A 275 -30.85 -37.01 -38.47
N PRO A 276 -31.72 -36.00 -38.57
CA PRO A 276 -32.55 -35.58 -37.44
C PRO A 276 -33.90 -36.33 -37.45
N PRO A 277 -34.38 -36.88 -36.32
CA PRO A 277 -35.79 -37.24 -36.23
C PRO A 277 -36.63 -36.04 -35.77
N ALA A 278 -37.71 -35.80 -36.51
CA ALA A 278 -38.80 -34.89 -36.19
C ALA A 278 -39.66 -35.39 -34.99
N PRO A 279 -40.51 -34.53 -34.39
CA PRO A 279 -41.08 -34.74 -33.07
C PRO A 279 -42.39 -35.53 -33.11
N SER A 280 -42.70 -36.30 -32.06
CA SER A 280 -44.08 -36.73 -31.80
C SER A 280 -44.41 -36.85 -30.31
N HIS A 281 -45.67 -36.56 -30.05
CA HIS A 281 -46.28 -36.18 -28.78
C HIS A 281 -46.73 -37.37 -27.91
N SER A 282 -46.81 -37.09 -26.61
CA SER A 282 -47.86 -37.52 -25.64
C SER A 282 -47.84 -38.96 -25.10
N ARG A 283 -47.82 -39.11 -23.77
CA ARG A 283 -49.00 -39.15 -22.88
C ARG A 283 -48.60 -39.42 -21.42
N SER A 284 -49.51 -39.01 -20.54
CA SER A 284 -49.53 -39.01 -19.07
C SER A 284 -49.41 -40.38 -18.37
N ALA A 285 -48.95 -40.39 -17.11
CA ALA A 285 -49.74 -40.85 -15.95
C ALA A 285 -48.97 -40.80 -14.60
N SER A 286 -49.32 -39.79 -13.80
CA SER A 286 -49.69 -39.76 -12.38
C SER A 286 -49.36 -40.87 -11.33
N PHE A 287 -48.95 -40.36 -10.14
CA PHE A 287 -49.41 -40.64 -8.74
C PHE A 287 -48.70 -41.60 -7.74
N ARG A 288 -48.52 -41.02 -6.52
CA ARG A 288 -48.36 -41.53 -5.10
C ARG A 288 -46.94 -41.90 -4.59
N ARG A 289 -46.34 -41.17 -3.61
CA ARG A 289 -46.52 -41.11 -2.10
C ARG A 289 -46.35 -42.49 -1.43
N VAL A 290 -45.42 -42.73 -0.47
CA VAL A 290 -45.40 -42.41 1.01
C VAL A 290 -43.94 -42.68 1.52
N ALA A 291 -43.18 -41.80 2.19
CA ALA A 291 -43.17 -41.18 3.55
C ALA A 291 -42.55 -42.02 4.71
N SER A 292 -41.63 -41.39 5.47
CA SER A 292 -41.26 -41.52 6.92
C SER A 292 -39.76 -41.18 7.09
N GLU A 293 -39.25 -40.45 8.08
CA GLU A 293 -39.73 -39.81 9.30
C GLU A 293 -38.60 -38.88 9.80
N GLU A 294 -38.93 -37.68 10.29
CA GLU A 294 -38.10 -36.94 11.28
C GLU A 294 -38.80 -37.07 12.64
N PRO A 295 -38.08 -36.95 13.78
CA PRO A 295 -38.11 -35.65 14.48
C PRO A 295 -36.81 -35.23 15.20
N ASN A 296 -36.65 -33.91 15.32
CA ASN A 296 -35.72 -33.10 16.14
C ASN A 296 -36.06 -33.16 17.67
N PRO A 297 -35.45 -32.39 18.61
CA PRO A 297 -34.04 -32.01 18.93
C PRO A 297 -33.70 -32.28 20.45
N VAL A 298 -32.52 -31.86 20.99
CA VAL A 298 -32.29 -31.23 22.36
C VAL A 298 -30.81 -31.30 22.87
N ALA A 299 -30.31 -30.11 23.26
CA ALA A 299 -29.35 -29.69 24.32
C ALA A 299 -27.91 -30.23 24.54
N ALA A 300 -27.00 -29.23 24.62
CA ALA A 300 -25.80 -29.02 25.45
C ALA A 300 -25.23 -30.13 26.36
N GLY A 301 -23.90 -30.35 26.24
CA GLY A 301 -23.07 -31.06 27.21
C GLY A 301 -21.57 -30.93 26.90
N ASP A 302 -20.81 -30.54 27.91
CA ASP A 302 -19.38 -30.20 27.97
C ASP A 302 -18.44 -31.42 27.79
N SER A 303 -17.33 -31.28 27.06
CA SER A 303 -16.15 -32.17 27.22
C SER A 303 -14.85 -31.48 26.76
N ARG A 304 -14.19 -30.87 27.75
CA ARG A 304 -12.74 -30.63 27.79
C ARG A 304 -11.97 -31.95 27.94
N LYS A 305 -10.70 -31.94 27.47
CA LYS A 305 -9.67 -33.02 27.43
C LYS A 305 -9.76 -33.80 26.10
N ASP A 306 -8.84 -33.75 25.15
CA ASP A 306 -7.39 -33.89 25.24
C ASP A 306 -6.68 -33.17 24.06
N PHE A 307 -5.86 -32.16 24.34
CA PHE A 307 -4.81 -31.68 23.43
C PHE A 307 -3.63 -31.20 24.29
N ALA A 308 -2.96 -32.15 24.91
CA ALA A 308 -1.69 -31.92 25.59
C ALA A 308 -0.83 -33.19 25.46
N GLN A 309 0.07 -33.17 24.48
CA GLN A 309 1.32 -33.95 24.31
C GLN A 309 1.72 -33.76 22.83
N SER A 310 2.60 -32.84 22.40
CA SER A 310 3.98 -32.54 22.79
C SER A 310 4.97 -33.70 22.57
N ALA A 311 5.07 -34.18 21.32
CA ALA A 311 6.23 -34.94 20.85
C ALA A 311 6.66 -34.56 19.42
N ASP A 312 5.72 -34.32 18.51
CA ASP A 312 6.04 -34.20 17.07
C ASP A 312 6.66 -32.86 16.64
N ILE A 313 6.58 -31.81 17.47
CA ILE A 313 7.11 -30.47 17.12
C ILE A 313 8.59 -30.33 17.52
N GLN A 314 9.07 -31.07 18.52
CA GLN A 314 10.49 -31.01 18.92
C GLN A 314 11.38 -31.77 17.93
N GLU A 315 10.91 -32.89 17.38
CA GLU A 315 11.66 -33.69 16.42
C GLU A 315 11.88 -32.94 15.09
N TYR A 316 10.92 -32.12 14.67
CA TYR A 316 11.03 -31.29 13.47
C TYR A 316 12.00 -30.10 13.62
N VAL A 317 12.22 -29.63 14.86
CA VAL A 317 13.11 -28.49 15.15
C VAL A 317 14.57 -28.94 15.31
N GLU A 318 14.82 -30.16 15.82
CA GLU A 318 16.19 -30.68 15.98
C GLU A 318 16.79 -31.22 14.66
N GLN A 319 15.96 -31.69 13.72
CA GLN A 319 16.44 -32.16 12.41
C GLN A 319 16.77 -31.03 11.42
N ALA A 320 16.30 -29.80 11.66
CA ALA A 320 16.51 -28.66 10.76
C ALA A 320 17.87 -27.94 10.92
N VAL A 321 18.72 -28.37 11.87
CA VAL A 321 19.93 -27.61 12.27
C VAL A 321 21.24 -27.94 11.51
N PRO A 322 21.44 -29.02 10.73
CA PRO A 322 22.72 -29.17 10.00
C PRO A 322 22.80 -28.55 8.60
N ALA A 323 21.77 -27.88 8.07
CA ALA A 323 21.78 -27.38 6.68
C ALA A 323 22.29 -25.93 6.52
N ALA A 324 22.55 -25.20 7.61
CA ALA A 324 22.86 -23.76 7.57
C ALA A 324 24.36 -23.40 7.70
N GLN A 325 25.29 -24.33 7.43
CA GLN A 325 26.72 -24.09 7.67
C GLN A 325 27.55 -23.58 6.49
N HIS A 326 26.99 -23.27 5.31
CA HIS A 326 27.78 -22.76 4.19
C HIS A 326 27.22 -21.43 3.63
N TYR A 327 27.33 -20.37 4.43
CA TYR A 327 27.28 -19.00 3.90
C TYR A 327 28.70 -18.58 3.49
N TYR A 328 28.88 -18.33 2.20
CA TYR A 328 30.13 -17.77 1.66
C TYR A 328 30.28 -16.31 2.15
N PHE A 329 31.23 -16.07 3.04
CA PHE A 329 31.69 -14.70 3.32
C PHE A 329 32.52 -14.20 2.13
N PRO A 330 32.31 -12.96 1.65
CA PRO A 330 33.09 -12.40 0.55
C PRO A 330 34.58 -12.35 0.92
N GLN A 331 35.46 -12.74 -0.02
CA GLN A 331 36.91 -12.79 0.21
C GLN A 331 37.43 -11.41 0.65
N GLY A 332 38.04 -11.35 1.84
CA GLY A 332 38.60 -10.12 2.44
C GLY A 332 37.92 -9.66 3.73
N MET A 333 36.87 -10.33 4.21
CA MET A 333 36.22 -9.98 5.48
C MET A 333 37.07 -10.38 6.69
N ASN A 334 37.33 -9.43 7.60
CA ASN A 334 38.08 -9.69 8.82
C ASN A 334 37.32 -10.69 9.72
N PRO A 335 37.94 -11.80 10.15
CA PRO A 335 37.28 -12.87 10.92
C PRO A 335 36.67 -12.39 12.25
N ALA A 336 37.19 -11.32 12.85
CA ALA A 336 36.60 -10.73 14.05
C ALA A 336 35.24 -10.08 13.78
N LYS A 337 35.07 -9.43 12.61
CA LYS A 337 33.79 -8.85 12.18
C LYS A 337 32.78 -9.91 11.79
N ALA A 338 33.22 -11.03 11.21
CA ALA A 338 32.35 -12.16 10.90
C ALA A 338 31.77 -12.78 12.18
N GLN A 339 32.58 -12.95 13.23
CA GLN A 339 32.12 -13.40 14.55
C GLN A 339 31.17 -12.40 15.22
N GLU A 340 31.43 -11.10 15.10
CA GLU A 340 30.57 -10.06 15.67
C GLU A 340 29.18 -10.04 15.00
N ILE A 341 29.13 -10.18 13.66
CA ILE A 341 27.88 -10.31 12.89
C ILE A 341 27.12 -11.58 13.29
N GLN A 342 27.81 -12.72 13.39
CA GLN A 342 27.18 -13.98 13.78
C GLN A 342 26.62 -13.94 15.22
N SER A 343 27.28 -13.21 16.12
CA SER A 343 26.80 -12.92 17.48
C SER A 343 25.57 -12.01 17.49
N LEU A 344 25.56 -10.97 16.64
CA LEU A 344 24.42 -10.06 16.50
C LEU A 344 23.19 -10.76 15.88
N GLU A 345 23.39 -11.62 14.90
CA GLU A 345 22.33 -12.42 14.29
C GLU A 345 21.73 -13.44 15.26
N SER A 346 22.58 -14.10 16.05
CA SER A 346 22.14 -15.00 17.12
C SER A 346 21.32 -14.24 18.18
N SER A 347 21.75 -13.01 18.51
CA SER A 347 21.02 -12.12 19.43
C SER A 347 19.70 -11.65 18.84
N LEU A 348 19.64 -11.32 17.54
CA LEU A 348 18.43 -10.92 16.83
C LEU A 348 17.42 -12.07 16.76
N LEU A 349 17.88 -13.29 16.49
CA LEU A 349 17.04 -14.49 16.48
C LEU A 349 16.48 -14.78 17.88
N PHE A 350 17.27 -14.55 18.93
CA PHE A 350 16.83 -14.68 20.31
C PHE A 350 15.77 -13.63 20.67
N VAL A 351 15.95 -12.36 20.29
CA VAL A 351 14.95 -11.30 20.48
C VAL A 351 13.66 -11.60 19.71
N LYS A 352 13.74 -12.09 18.46
CA LYS A 352 12.57 -12.52 17.68
C LYS A 352 11.80 -13.65 18.37
N LYS A 353 12.49 -14.63 18.95
CA LYS A 353 11.86 -15.71 19.73
C LYS A 353 11.14 -15.18 20.98
N ILE A 354 11.75 -14.23 21.70
CA ILE A 354 11.12 -13.61 22.88
C ILE A 354 9.85 -12.85 22.49
N LEU A 355 9.91 -12.05 21.41
CA LEU A 355 8.75 -11.29 20.94
C LEU A 355 7.61 -12.21 20.49
N TYR A 356 7.92 -13.29 19.79
CA TYR A 356 6.94 -14.28 19.36
C TYR A 356 6.26 -14.97 20.56
N VAL A 357 7.03 -15.34 21.60
CA VAL A 357 6.47 -15.93 22.82
C VAL A 357 5.60 -14.93 23.58
N ALA A 358 6.00 -13.65 23.65
CA ALA A 358 5.20 -12.59 24.26
C ALA A 358 3.87 -12.37 23.52
N GLU A 359 3.89 -12.43 22.19
CA GLU A 359 2.70 -12.29 21.34
C GLU A 359 1.75 -13.49 21.52
N LEU A 360 2.28 -14.71 21.62
CA LEU A 360 1.48 -15.90 21.95
C LEU A 360 0.85 -15.82 23.35
N GLN A 361 1.58 -15.33 24.36
CA GLN A 361 1.03 -15.12 25.71
C GLN A 361 -0.05 -14.03 25.75
N GLU A 362 0.08 -12.98 24.93
CA GLU A 362 -0.95 -11.95 24.78
C GLU A 362 -2.23 -12.51 24.14
N ILE A 363 -2.07 -13.39 23.13
CA ILE A 363 -3.18 -14.08 22.47
C ILE A 363 -3.88 -15.04 23.45
N GLU A 364 -3.14 -15.75 24.31
CA GLU A 364 -3.71 -16.59 25.38
C GLU A 364 -4.44 -15.77 26.45
N ARG A 365 -3.89 -14.61 26.86
CA ARG A 365 -4.57 -13.67 27.77
C ARG A 365 -5.87 -13.14 27.20
N LYS A 366 -5.93 -12.87 25.90
CA LYS A 366 -7.14 -12.40 25.20
C LYS A 366 -8.17 -13.53 24.99
N ARG A 367 -7.77 -14.80 25.11
CA ARG A 367 -8.65 -15.98 24.97
C ARG A 367 -9.25 -16.49 26.29
N THR A 368 -8.83 -15.98 27.46
CA THR A 368 -9.39 -16.37 28.75
C THR A 368 -10.53 -15.41 29.17
N PRO A 369 -11.78 -15.89 29.33
CA PRO A 369 -12.87 -15.04 29.82
C PRO A 369 -12.68 -14.72 31.30
N THR A 370 -12.78 -13.44 31.65
CA THR A 370 -12.76 -12.92 33.02
C THR A 370 -13.81 -13.60 33.89
N PHE A 371 -13.38 -14.47 34.81
CA PHE A 371 -14.19 -14.86 35.96
C PHE A 371 -13.96 -13.85 37.10
N GLN A 372 -15.00 -13.09 37.43
CA GLN A 372 -15.04 -12.29 38.65
C GLN A 372 -14.98 -13.21 39.87
N GLY A 373 -13.91 -13.11 40.64
CA GLY A 373 -13.79 -13.70 41.97
C GLY A 373 -13.00 -12.76 42.85
N LYS A 374 -13.69 -12.06 43.75
CA LYS A 374 -13.09 -11.22 44.80
C LYS A 374 -12.01 -12.01 45.55
N LYS A 375 -10.75 -11.56 45.48
CA LYS A 375 -9.74 -11.77 46.51
C LYS A 375 -8.71 -10.64 46.45
N ALA A 376 -8.24 -10.25 47.63
CA ALA A 376 -7.64 -8.98 47.97
C ALA A 376 -6.40 -8.60 47.14
N VAL A 377 -6.30 -7.29 46.86
CA VAL A 377 -5.12 -6.61 46.33
C VAL A 377 -4.06 -6.55 47.42
N PRO A 378 -2.83 -7.06 47.23
CA PRO A 378 -1.68 -6.53 47.93
C PRO A 378 -1.19 -5.29 47.19
N LYS A 379 -1.18 -4.15 47.90
CA LYS A 379 -0.44 -2.96 47.48
C LYS A 379 1.01 -3.38 47.18
N PHE A 380 1.52 -3.01 46.02
CA PHE A 380 2.95 -2.91 45.79
C PHE A 380 3.27 -1.47 45.42
N ASP A 381 4.14 -0.90 46.25
CA ASP A 381 4.57 0.48 46.24
C ASP A 381 5.24 0.85 44.92
N ALA A 382 4.90 2.06 44.46
CA ALA A 382 5.70 2.82 43.55
C ALA A 382 6.99 3.19 44.25
N ASP A 383 8.12 2.65 43.80
CA ASP A 383 9.46 3.26 43.86
C ASP A 383 10.52 2.21 43.51
N THR A 384 10.89 2.08 42.23
CA THR A 384 12.25 1.68 41.77
C THR A 384 12.29 1.42 40.26
N PHE A 385 12.46 2.46 39.45
CA PHE A 385 13.72 2.76 38.75
C PHE A 385 13.48 3.79 37.63
N PRO A 386 14.47 4.66 37.39
CA PRO A 386 14.28 5.98 36.83
C PRO A 386 14.62 6.05 35.34
N HIS A 387 14.12 7.13 34.74
CA HIS A 387 14.74 7.90 33.64
C HIS A 387 15.55 7.12 32.59
N ARG A 388 15.03 7.11 31.35
CA ARG A 388 15.83 7.61 30.23
C ARG A 388 14.92 8.14 29.12
N VAL A 389 15.39 9.28 28.62
CA VAL A 389 14.79 10.27 27.72
C VAL A 389 14.60 9.74 26.32
#